data_AF-M5RAF1-F1
#
_entry.id   AF-M5RAF1-F1
#
_cell.length_a   1.000
_cell.length_b   1.000
_cell.length_c   1.000
_cell.angle_alpha   90.00
_cell.angle_beta   90.00
_cell.angle_gamma   90.00
#
_symmetry.space_group_name_H-M   'P 1'
#
loop_
_entity.id
_entity.type
_entity.pdbx_description
1 polymer ?
#
loop_
_entity_poly.entity_id
_entity_poly.type
_entity_poly.pdbx_seq_one_letter_code
_entity_poly.pdbx_strand_id
1 'polypeptide(L)'
;MPSAKPSSAQPVVRSRLLPRISFRFVFVITTLAAVIAAVARQAGSGGALATAAMVGLVVPLLCFALFALTFLFAWAISSLWFEGEDEQTLKGSPFAAGQLPPQIMPPREPNA
;
A
#
# COMPACT_ATOMS: atom_id res chain seq x y z
N MET A 1 17.02 11.21 -49.84
CA MET A 1 17.48 11.43 -48.45
C MET A 1 16.29 11.89 -47.63
N PRO A 2 15.86 11.19 -46.55
CA PRO A 2 14.72 11.62 -45.76
C PRO A 2 15.11 12.75 -44.79
N SER A 3 14.34 13.84 -44.82
CA SER A 3 14.51 15.03 -44.00
C SER A 3 14.02 14.78 -42.56
N ALA A 4 14.94 14.70 -41.60
CA ALA A 4 14.61 14.66 -40.17
C ALA A 4 14.18 16.05 -39.69
N LYS A 5 12.88 16.27 -39.44
CA LYS A 5 12.39 17.47 -38.75
C LYS A 5 12.68 17.33 -37.25
N PRO A 6 13.25 18.35 -36.57
CA PRO A 6 13.42 18.31 -35.13
C PRO A 6 12.04 18.35 -34.44
N SER A 7 11.77 17.37 -33.58
CA SER A 7 10.58 17.32 -32.75
C SER A 7 10.61 18.49 -31.75
N SER A 8 9.65 19.40 -31.87
CA SER A 8 9.48 20.60 -31.03
C SER A 8 8.88 20.27 -29.65
N ALA A 9 9.26 19.13 -29.06
CA ALA A 9 8.81 18.74 -27.74
C ALA A 9 9.59 19.55 -26.69
N GLN A 10 9.11 20.75 -26.36
CA GLN A 10 9.60 21.46 -25.19
C GLN A 10 9.28 20.64 -23.93
N PRO A 11 10.25 20.46 -23.01
CA PRO A 11 10.00 19.77 -21.76
C PRO A 11 9.00 20.58 -20.94
N VAL A 12 7.94 19.92 -20.46
CA VAL A 12 6.98 20.54 -19.54
C VAL A 12 7.69 20.84 -18.23
N VAL A 13 8.27 22.03 -18.12
CA VAL A 13 8.94 22.50 -16.91
C VAL A 13 7.86 22.73 -15.85
N ARG A 14 7.78 21.82 -14.87
CA ARG A 14 6.79 21.90 -13.79
C ARG A 14 7.07 23.16 -12.94
N SER A 15 6.19 24.16 -13.08
CA SER A 15 6.22 25.37 -12.25
C SER A 15 6.27 25.02 -10.75
N ARG A 16 7.21 25.65 -10.04
CA ARG A 16 7.39 25.54 -8.57
C ARG A 16 6.78 26.73 -7.82
N LEU A 17 6.18 27.68 -8.52
CA LEU A 17 5.72 28.96 -7.95
C LEU A 17 4.22 28.99 -7.59
N LEU A 18 3.46 27.97 -7.97
CA LEU A 18 2.03 27.87 -7.65
C LEU A 18 1.76 26.80 -6.58
N PRO A 19 0.87 27.06 -5.60
CA PRO A 19 0.44 26.07 -4.63
C PRO A 19 -0.06 24.81 -5.35
N ARG A 20 0.57 23.66 -5.06
CA ARG A 20 0.24 22.37 -5.67
C ARG A 20 -0.98 21.75 -5.00
N ILE A 21 -2.09 22.48 -5.00
CA ILE A 21 -3.36 21.94 -4.55
C ILE A 21 -3.91 21.11 -5.72
N SER A 22 -3.78 19.79 -5.61
CA SER A 22 -4.37 18.85 -6.57
C SER A 22 -5.89 18.96 -6.52
N PHE A 23 -6.56 18.87 -7.66
CA PHE A 23 -8.02 18.80 -7.73
C PHE A 23 -8.59 17.69 -6.83
N ARG A 24 -7.83 16.59 -6.66
CA ARG A 24 -8.17 15.48 -5.76
C ARG A 24 -8.22 15.93 -4.30
N PHE A 25 -7.33 16.83 -3.88
CA PHE A 25 -7.28 17.35 -2.52
C PHE A 25 -8.49 18.24 -2.23
N VAL A 26 -8.86 19.11 -3.17
CA VAL A 26 -10.07 19.94 -3.05
C VAL A 26 -11.31 19.06 -2.95
N PHE A 27 -11.43 18.06 -3.82
CA PHE A 27 -12.56 17.12 -3.81
C PHE A 27 -12.70 16.39 -2.46
N VAL A 28 -11.59 15.94 -1.88
CA VAL A 28 -11.59 15.28 -0.55
C VAL A 28 -12.10 16.24 0.52
N ILE A 29 -11.58 17.47 0.58
CA ILE A 29 -11.98 18.45 1.59
C ILE A 29 -13.45 18.83 1.44
N THR A 30 -13.91 19.08 0.21
CA THR A 30 -15.31 19.44 -0.05
C THR A 30 -16.25 18.29 0.31
N THR A 31 -15.87 17.04 0.01
CA THR A 31 -16.67 15.86 0.38
C THR A 31 -16.76 15.72 1.90
N LEU A 32 -15.64 15.89 2.60
CA LEU A 32 -15.61 15.84 4.06
C LEU A 32 -16.50 16.92 4.68
N ALA A 33 -16.40 18.16 4.18
CA ALA A 33 -17.25 19.26 4.62
C ALA A 33 -18.74 19.00 4.36
N ALA A 34 -19.08 18.40 3.21
CA ALA A 34 -20.46 18.06 2.86
C ALA A 34 -21.04 17.00 3.81
N VAL A 35 -20.25 15.98 4.17
CA VAL A 35 -20.65 14.97 5.16
C VAL A 35 -20.89 15.62 6.52
N ILE A 36 -19.97 16.46 7.00
CA ILE A 36 -20.12 17.18 8.28
C ILE A 36 -21.38 18.06 8.27
N ALA A 37 -21.62 18.80 7.18
CA ALA A 37 -22.79 19.65 7.05
C ALA A 37 -24.10 18.84 7.00
N ALA A 38 -24.10 17.69 6.33
CA ALA A 38 -25.25 16.77 6.31
C ALA A 38 -25.57 16.25 7.71
N VAL A 39 -24.56 15.85 8.48
CA VAL A 39 -24.73 15.40 9.87
C VAL A 39 -25.26 16.53 10.76
N ALA A 40 -24.68 17.73 10.65
CA ALA A 40 -25.12 18.90 11.43
C ALA A 40 -26.58 19.29 11.14
N ARG A 41 -27.03 19.13 9.89
CA ARG A 41 -28.43 19.35 9.51
C ARG A 41 -29.37 18.32 10.11
N GLN A 42 -28.99 17.04 10.11
CA GLN A 42 -29.82 15.97 10.68
C GLN A 42 -29.91 16.05 12.21
N ALA A 43 -28.93 16.66 12.88
CA ALA A 43 -29.01 16.91 14.32
C ALA A 43 -30.17 17.85 14.70
N GLY A 44 -30.60 18.74 13.79
CA GLY A 44 -31.73 19.65 14.00
C GLY A 44 -33.12 19.05 13.73
N SER A 45 -33.22 17.92 13.02
CA SER A 45 -34.49 17.39 12.51
C SER A 45 -34.96 16.06 13.13
N GLY A 46 -34.40 15.66 14.27
CA GLY A 46 -34.75 14.40 14.95
C GLY A 46 -33.55 13.45 15.03
N GLY A 47 -33.00 13.31 16.23
CA GLY A 47 -31.64 12.79 16.47
C GLY A 47 -31.34 11.39 15.93
N ALA A 48 -32.33 10.52 15.76
CA ALA A 48 -32.09 9.10 15.43
C ALA A 48 -31.27 8.89 14.14
N LEU A 49 -31.52 9.68 13.09
CA LEU A 49 -30.78 9.53 11.83
C LEU A 49 -29.36 10.11 11.92
N ALA A 50 -29.18 11.19 12.68
CA ALA A 50 -27.85 11.75 12.95
C ALA A 50 -27.00 10.79 13.80
N THR A 51 -27.57 10.15 14.81
CA THR A 51 -26.87 9.14 15.61
C THR A 51 -26.49 7.93 14.76
N ALA A 52 -27.40 7.44 13.91
CA ALA A 52 -27.12 6.32 13.01
C ALA A 52 -25.99 6.64 12.00
N ALA A 53 -26.01 7.84 11.41
CA ALA A 53 -24.95 8.28 10.49
C ALA A 53 -23.60 8.44 11.19
N MET A 54 -23.59 9.00 12.41
CA MET A 54 -22.37 9.14 13.22
C MET A 54 -21.80 7.78 13.62
N VAL A 55 -22.64 6.86 14.11
CA VAL A 55 -22.21 5.49 14.45
C VAL A 55 -21.68 4.77 13.21
N GLY A 56 -22.35 4.91 12.06
CA GLY A 56 -21.95 4.29 10.80
C GLY A 56 -20.61 4.80 10.24
N LEU A 57 -20.16 6.00 10.60
CA LEU A 57 -18.84 6.52 10.21
C LEU A 57 -17.79 6.31 11.29
N VAL A 58 -18.13 6.59 12.54
CA VAL A 58 -17.19 6.58 13.66
C VAL A 58 -16.78 5.16 14.03
N VAL A 59 -17.72 4.20 14.07
CA VAL A 59 -17.40 2.82 14.46
C VAL A 59 -16.45 2.15 13.45
N PRO A 60 -16.70 2.18 12.12
CA PRO A 60 -15.75 1.61 11.16
C PRO A 60 -14.39 2.33 11.18
N LEU A 61 -14.38 3.64 11.38
CA LEU A 61 -13.13 4.41 11.48
C LEU A 61 -12.31 3.99 12.70
N LEU A 62 -12.95 3.81 13.86
CA LEU A 62 -12.29 3.32 15.07
C LEU A 62 -11.80 1.88 14.90
N CYS A 63 -12.62 0.99 14.33
CA CYS A 63 -12.19 -0.37 14.01
C CYS A 63 -10.97 -0.36 13.09
N PHE A 64 -11.02 0.42 12.01
CA PHE A 64 -9.90 0.56 11.08
C PHE A 64 -8.65 1.10 11.77
N ALA A 65 -8.77 2.11 12.62
CA ALA A 65 -7.66 2.65 13.39
C ALA A 65 -7.03 1.60 14.32
N LEU A 66 -7.86 0.81 15.01
CA LEU A 66 -7.38 -0.29 15.85
C LEU A 66 -6.65 -1.36 15.04
N PHE A 67 -7.20 -1.79 13.90
CA PHE A 67 -6.54 -2.75 13.01
C PHE A 67 -5.25 -2.20 12.40
N ALA A 68 -5.22 -0.92 12.04
CA ALA A 68 -4.02 -0.27 11.54
C ALA A 68 -2.93 -0.24 12.62
N LEU A 69 -3.28 0.08 13.87
CA LEU A 69 -2.33 0.06 14.99
C LEU A 69 -1.80 -1.34 15.24
N THR A 70 -2.66 -2.37 15.31
CA THR A 70 -2.20 -3.75 15.51
C THR A 70 -1.34 -4.24 14.36
N PHE A 71 -1.68 -3.89 13.11
CA PHE A 71 -0.86 -4.16 11.94
C PHE A 71 0.52 -3.47 12.05
N LEU A 72 0.56 -2.19 12.41
CA LEU A 72 1.82 -1.46 12.58
C LEU A 72 2.68 -2.04 13.71
N PHE A 73 2.08 -2.49 14.80
CA PHE A 73 2.78 -3.22 15.87
C PHE A 73 3.36 -4.54 15.36
N ALA A 74 2.55 -5.36 14.69
CA ALA A 74 3.01 -6.63 14.12
C ALA A 74 4.13 -6.41 13.09
N TRP A 75 3.99 -5.39 12.24
CA TRP A 75 5.00 -5.01 11.26
C TRP A 75 6.28 -4.53 11.91
N ALA A 76 6.21 -3.70 12.95
CA ALA A 76 7.37 -3.24 13.71
C ALA A 76 8.14 -4.42 14.32
N ILE A 77 7.44 -5.37 14.95
CA ILE A 77 8.04 -6.58 15.50
C ILE A 77 8.69 -7.40 14.39
N SER A 78 7.95 -7.67 13.31
CA SER A 78 8.47 -8.44 12.17
C SER A 78 9.69 -7.77 11.55
N SER A 79 9.76 -6.44 11.50
CA SER A 79 10.90 -5.72 10.95
C SER A 79 12.13 -5.73 11.85
N LEU A 80 11.92 -5.77 13.18
CA LEU A 80 13.01 -5.80 14.15
C LEU A 80 13.66 -7.19 14.24
N TRP A 81 12.85 -8.24 14.04
CA TRP A 81 13.26 -9.64 14.06
C TRP A 81 13.48 -10.21 12.65
N PHE A 82 13.56 -9.35 11.63
CA PHE A 82 13.84 -9.78 10.27
C PHE A 82 15.35 -10.07 10.13
N GLU A 83 15.77 -11.30 10.42
CA GLU A 83 17.01 -11.83 9.84
C GLU A 83 16.78 -12.02 8.34
N GLY A 84 17.57 -11.33 7.50
CA GLY A 84 17.56 -11.55 6.06
C GLY A 84 17.90 -13.01 5.72
N GLU A 85 17.48 -13.49 4.54
CA GLU A 85 17.67 -14.88 4.12
C GLU A 85 19.14 -15.34 4.26
N ASP A 86 19.46 -16.01 5.36
CA ASP A 86 20.75 -16.65 5.57
C ASP A 86 20.89 -17.88 4.64
N GLU A 87 22.13 -18.24 4.28
CA GLU A 87 22.43 -19.47 3.52
C GLU A 87 21.82 -20.75 4.16
N GLN A 88 21.57 -20.73 5.47
CA GLN A 88 20.91 -21.82 6.19
C GLN A 88 19.41 -21.92 5.90
N THR A 89 18.74 -20.80 5.64
CA THR A 89 17.31 -20.74 5.32
C THR A 89 17.02 -21.30 3.92
N LEU A 90 18.02 -21.19 3.01
CA LEU A 90 17.98 -21.78 1.67
C LEU A 90 18.39 -23.27 1.64
N LYS A 91 18.87 -23.82 2.76
CA LYS A 91 19.37 -25.19 2.83
C LYS A 91 18.22 -26.19 2.63
N GLY A 92 18.22 -26.91 1.52
CA GLY A 92 17.16 -27.84 1.12
C GLY A 92 16.08 -27.25 0.21
N SER A 93 16.17 -25.97 -0.15
CA SER A 93 15.32 -25.39 -1.20
C SER A 93 15.80 -25.88 -2.58
N PRO A 94 14.91 -26.38 -3.45
CA PRO A 94 15.27 -26.82 -4.80
C PRO A 94 15.66 -25.66 -5.73
N PHE A 95 15.52 -24.41 -5.27
CA PHE A 95 15.87 -23.19 -6.00
C PHE A 95 17.06 -22.45 -5.38
N ALA A 96 17.69 -23.00 -4.34
CA ALA A 96 18.91 -22.44 -3.77
C ALA A 96 20.04 -22.53 -4.79
N ALA A 97 20.61 -21.39 -5.18
CA ALA A 97 21.75 -21.35 -6.07
C ALA A 97 22.93 -22.09 -5.42
N GLY A 98 23.46 -23.11 -6.10
CA GLY A 98 24.63 -23.87 -5.64
C GLY A 98 24.33 -25.13 -4.82
N GLN A 99 23.08 -25.51 -4.56
CA GLN A 99 22.75 -26.84 -4.02
C GLN A 99 22.22 -27.77 -5.10
N LEU A 100 22.83 -28.96 -5.22
CA LEU A 100 22.26 -30.05 -5.98
C LEU A 100 20.99 -30.54 -5.25
N PRO A 101 19.89 -30.84 -5.99
CA PRO A 101 18.70 -31.37 -5.37
C PRO A 101 19.02 -32.66 -4.61
N PRO A 102 18.34 -32.94 -3.49
CA PRO A 102 18.59 -34.13 -2.68
C PRO A 102 18.49 -35.38 -3.55
N GLN A 103 19.59 -36.12 -3.65
CA GLN A 103 19.73 -37.20 -4.58
C GLN A 103 18.92 -38.42 -4.11
N ILE A 104 17.78 -38.68 -4.75
CA ILE A 104 16.86 -39.79 -4.40
C ILE A 104 17.43 -41.16 -4.80
N MET A 105 18.34 -41.20 -5.78
CA MET A 105 18.95 -42.43 -6.28
C MET A 105 20.45 -42.43 -6.05
N PRO A 106 21.02 -43.46 -5.39
CA PRO A 106 22.46 -43.55 -5.22
C PRO A 106 23.17 -43.52 -6.59
N PRO A 107 24.34 -42.86 -6.70
CA PRO A 107 25.14 -42.84 -7.92
C PRO A 107 25.36 -44.27 -8.43
N ARG A 108 25.05 -44.54 -9.70
CA ARG A 108 25.43 -45.80 -10.33
C ARG A 108 26.93 -45.79 -10.51
N GLU A 109 27.61 -46.83 -10.04
CA GLU A 109 29.05 -46.97 -10.23
C GLU A 109 29.37 -47.01 -11.74
N PRO A 110 30.43 -46.33 -12.19
CA PRO A 110 30.92 -46.51 -13.54
C PRO A 110 31.53 -47.91 -13.60
N ASN A 111 30.82 -48.85 -14.22
CA ASN A 111 31.37 -50.17 -14.52
C ASN A 111 32.70 -49.99 -15.27
N ALA A 112 33.80 -50.36 -14.62
CA ALA A 112 35.11 -50.55 -15.20
C ALA A 112 35.51 -52.02 -15.03
#